data_AF-A0A0L6W9I2-F1
#
_entry.id   AF-A0A0L6W9I2-F1
#
_cell.length_a   1.000
_cell.length_b   1.000
_cell.length_c   1.000
_cell.angle_alpha   90.00
_cell.angle_beta   90.00
_cell.angle_gamma   90.00
#
_symmetry.space_group_name_H-M   'P 1'
#
loop_
_entity.id
_entity.type
_entity.pdbx_description
1 polymer ?
#
loop_
_entity_poly.entity_id
_entity_poly.type
_entity_poly.pdbx_seq_one_letter_code
_entity_poly.pdbx_strand_id
1 'polypeptide(L)'
;MDEREALHKENHKTIGQWLFEDVICCWGCIAEIITDNAGQFKKVTAWIESKYGIRGIAISPYNSQANGKIERLHWNVRQALFKACEDCTKWFWFFFHVMWSDHITIWQKFWCSPYFMVTGAHPTLPLDLVEATWLIELPEGPLSTEELIAYCARALAKHHQHVKEMRERVRKDKLQWVLKFAEEHKNSIKDFNFRPLDLVLVKNMITESSHSAKMLPYFHGPMVVITKTKGGNHIVAKLNRSFWQTRVAVFRVVSYRAQRQLELSQCLEQWVDITPEKLKELREELQKPTRNAVLDLSFGSIRLHEPLDYDIKGLDNSPES
;
A
#
# COMPACT_ATOMS: atom_id res chain seq x y z
N MET A 1 -0.20 7.76 7.44
CA MET A 1 -1.28 8.16 8.36
C MET A 1 -1.81 9.51 7.89
N ASP A 2 -3.12 9.72 8.01
CA ASP A 2 -3.78 10.96 7.58
C ASP A 2 -4.59 11.49 8.77
N GLU A 3 -4.08 12.54 9.41
CA GLU A 3 -4.71 13.21 10.55
C GLU A 3 -5.35 14.50 10.10
N ARG A 4 -6.54 14.79 10.61
CA ARG A 4 -7.34 15.92 10.15
C ARG A 4 -8.16 16.52 11.28
N GLU A 5 -8.22 17.84 11.28
CA GLU A 5 -9.04 18.59 12.23
C GLU A 5 -9.91 19.64 11.55
N ALA A 6 -11.12 19.81 12.09
CA ALA A 6 -12.05 20.86 11.68
C ALA A 6 -11.72 22.16 12.43
N LEU A 7 -11.11 23.11 11.73
CA LEU A 7 -10.71 24.40 12.31
C LEU A 7 -11.76 25.48 12.04
N HIS A 8 -12.08 26.28 13.07
CA HIS A 8 -12.92 27.48 12.91
C HIS A 8 -12.21 28.61 12.15
N LYS A 9 -10.88 28.72 12.32
CA LYS A 9 -10.03 29.69 11.63
C LYS A 9 -8.71 29.03 11.28
N GLU A 10 -8.32 29.15 10.03
CA GLU A 10 -6.99 28.77 9.57
C GLU A 10 -6.01 29.84 10.07
N ASN A 11 -5.37 29.59 11.22
CA ASN A 11 -4.38 30.45 11.84
C ASN A 11 -3.13 29.63 12.22
N HIS A 12 -1.94 30.21 12.05
CA HIS A 12 -0.67 29.57 12.43
C HIS A 12 -0.63 29.08 13.89
N LYS A 13 -1.27 29.77 14.84
CA LYS A 13 -1.35 29.31 16.24
C LYS A 13 -2.15 28.02 16.37
N THR A 14 -3.33 27.97 15.77
CA THR A 14 -4.23 26.83 15.83
C THR A 14 -3.64 25.63 15.11
N ILE A 15 -3.06 25.85 13.92
CA ILE A 15 -2.37 24.79 13.16
C ILE A 15 -1.16 24.26 13.95
N GLY A 16 -0.38 25.14 14.59
CA GLY A 16 0.78 24.74 15.38
C GLY A 16 0.40 23.97 16.65
N GLN A 17 -0.70 24.36 17.30
CA GLN A 17 -1.24 23.64 18.45
C GLN A 17 -1.70 22.23 18.06
N TRP A 18 -2.54 22.12 17.04
CA TRP A 18 -3.01 20.84 16.50
C TRP A 18 -1.86 19.91 16.11
N LEU A 19 -0.88 20.43 15.36
CA LEU A 19 0.27 19.64 14.92
C LEU A 19 1.11 19.13 16.10
N PHE A 20 1.15 19.87 17.20
CA PHE A 20 1.85 19.44 18.40
C PHE A 20 1.02 18.45 19.23
N GLU A 21 -0.22 18.80 19.58
CA GLU A 21 -1.07 18.05 20.50
C GLU A 21 -1.60 16.75 19.87
N ASP A 22 -2.10 16.80 18.65
CA ASP A 22 -2.82 15.68 18.04
C ASP A 22 -1.92 14.81 17.16
N VAL A 23 -0.84 15.37 16.62
CA VAL A 23 0.09 14.63 15.76
C VAL A 23 1.36 14.22 16.52
N ILE A 24 2.15 15.18 17.01
CA ILE A 24 3.46 14.87 17.63
C ILE A 24 3.30 14.16 18.98
N CYS A 25 2.41 14.62 19.87
CA CYS A 25 2.24 13.99 21.19
C CYS A 25 1.60 12.59 21.12
N CYS A 26 0.71 12.36 20.16
CA CYS A 26 0.05 11.05 19.99
C CYS A 26 0.95 10.02 19.30
N TRP A 27 1.72 10.44 18.29
CA TRP A 27 2.43 9.52 17.40
C TRP A 27 3.95 9.57 17.51
N GLY A 28 4.48 10.54 18.25
CA GLY A 28 5.91 10.76 18.43
C GLY A 28 6.51 11.75 17.43
N CYS A 29 7.81 11.97 17.57
CA CYS A 29 8.54 12.97 16.80
C CYS A 29 8.66 12.55 15.32
N ILE A 30 8.32 13.46 14.41
CA ILE A 30 8.45 13.27 12.97
C ILE A 30 9.83 13.80 12.54
N ALA A 31 10.51 13.09 11.64
CA ALA A 31 11.83 13.51 11.17
C ALA A 31 11.79 14.78 10.30
N GLU A 32 10.80 14.87 9.40
CA GLU A 32 10.67 15.95 8.43
C GLU A 32 9.20 16.30 8.20
N ILE A 33 8.89 17.59 8.09
CA ILE A 33 7.55 18.10 7.78
C ILE A 33 7.60 18.77 6.41
N ILE A 34 6.78 18.28 5.48
CA ILE A 34 6.68 18.83 4.12
C ILE A 34 5.37 19.61 4.01
N THR A 35 5.46 20.92 3.78
CA THR A 35 4.27 21.80 3.63
C THR A 35 4.33 22.63 2.38
N ASP A 36 3.17 23.12 1.91
CA ASP A 36 3.13 24.11 0.86
C ASP A 36 3.71 25.47 1.30
N ASN A 37 3.80 26.40 0.35
CA ASN A 37 4.45 27.69 0.55
C ASN A 37 3.53 28.72 1.25
N ALA A 38 2.39 28.30 1.84
CA ALA A 38 1.47 29.23 2.49
C ALA A 38 2.07 29.85 3.75
N GLY A 39 1.79 31.14 3.97
CA GLY A 39 2.43 31.94 5.02
C GLY A 39 2.18 31.42 6.45
N GLN A 40 1.11 30.65 6.67
CA GLN A 40 0.80 30.07 7.97
C GLN A 40 1.68 28.86 8.30
N PHE A 41 1.83 27.93 7.35
CA PHE A 41 2.66 26.74 7.51
C PHE A 41 4.14 27.09 7.65
N LYS A 42 4.63 28.15 6.99
CA LYS A 42 5.99 28.66 7.21
C LYS A 42 6.27 29.07 8.65
N LYS A 43 5.30 29.73 9.30
CA LYS A 43 5.44 30.15 10.70
C LYS A 43 5.44 28.95 11.64
N VAL A 44 4.58 27.96 11.36
CA VAL A 44 4.49 26.73 12.16
C VAL A 44 5.75 25.89 12.02
N THR A 45 6.23 25.68 10.80
CA THR A 45 7.46 24.91 10.52
C THR A 45 8.68 25.58 11.16
N ALA A 46 8.84 26.90 11.02
CA ALA A 46 9.93 27.63 11.68
C ALA A 46 9.88 27.53 13.21
N TRP A 47 8.67 27.57 13.80
CA TRP A 47 8.49 27.41 15.24
C TRP A 47 8.87 26.00 15.71
N ILE A 48 8.42 24.96 14.99
CA ILE A 48 8.73 23.57 15.29
C ILE A 48 10.22 23.26 15.11
N GLU A 49 10.84 23.77 14.05
CA GLU A 49 12.27 23.60 13.78
C GLU A 49 13.12 24.24 14.88
N SER A 50 12.76 25.45 15.31
CA SER A 50 13.43 26.14 16.42
C SER A 50 13.27 25.41 17.77
N LYS A 51 12.07 24.88 18.06
CA LYS A 51 11.76 24.30 19.36
C LYS A 51 12.19 22.84 19.52
N TYR A 52 12.05 22.04 18.47
CA TYR A 52 12.23 20.58 18.50
C TYR A 52 13.28 20.06 17.52
N GLY A 53 13.86 20.91 16.66
CA GLY A 53 14.85 20.51 15.66
C GLY A 53 14.27 19.69 14.50
N ILE A 54 12.94 19.66 14.34
CA ILE A 54 12.28 18.95 13.25
C ILE A 54 12.39 19.78 11.97
N ARG A 55 12.92 19.17 10.90
CA ARG A 55 13.22 19.88 9.66
C ARG A 55 11.94 20.18 8.87
N GLY A 56 11.70 21.45 8.55
CA GLY A 56 10.63 21.89 7.67
C GLY A 56 11.09 22.04 6.22
N ILE A 57 10.41 21.37 5.28
CA ILE A 57 10.67 21.49 3.84
C ILE A 57 9.45 22.15 3.18
N ALA A 58 9.62 23.37 2.69
CA ALA A 58 8.61 24.04 1.89
C ALA A 58 8.70 23.56 0.43
N ILE A 59 7.63 22.98 -0.09
CA ILE A 59 7.58 22.64 -1.52
C ILE A 59 7.50 23.92 -2.38
N SER A 60 8.17 23.87 -3.54
CA SER A 60 8.10 24.96 -4.51
C SER A 60 6.65 25.20 -4.95
N PRO A 61 6.24 26.46 -5.17
CA PRO A 61 4.96 26.76 -5.82
C PRO A 61 4.81 25.94 -7.11
N TYR A 62 3.59 25.47 -7.40
CA TYR A 62 3.23 24.74 -8.63
C TYR A 62 3.77 23.30 -8.79
N ASN A 63 4.19 22.61 -7.72
CA ASN A 63 4.49 21.17 -7.79
C ASN A 63 3.23 20.29 -7.60
N SER A 64 2.39 20.22 -8.63
CA SER A 64 1.10 19.49 -8.60
C SER A 64 1.23 17.97 -8.37
N GLN A 65 2.40 17.36 -8.57
CA GLN A 65 2.62 15.94 -8.26
C GLN A 65 2.76 15.66 -6.76
N ALA A 66 3.44 16.55 -6.03
CA ALA A 66 3.54 16.46 -4.58
C ALA A 66 2.19 16.76 -3.93
N ASN A 67 1.52 17.82 -4.37
CA ASN A 67 0.17 18.17 -3.92
C ASN A 67 -0.88 17.11 -4.31
N GLY A 68 -0.76 16.49 -5.48
CA GLY A 68 -1.73 15.52 -5.99
C GLY A 68 -1.89 14.27 -5.11
N LYS A 69 -0.90 13.93 -4.27
CA LYS A 69 -1.05 12.86 -3.26
C LYS A 69 -1.99 13.28 -2.13
N ILE A 70 -1.84 14.52 -1.65
CA ILE A 70 -2.66 15.11 -0.58
C ILE A 70 -4.06 15.45 -1.11
N GLU A 71 -4.15 16.05 -2.30
CA GLU A 71 -5.42 16.45 -2.93
C GLU A 71 -6.36 15.27 -3.19
N ARG A 72 -5.83 14.10 -3.60
CA ARG A 72 -6.65 12.88 -3.78
C ARG A 72 -7.18 12.34 -2.46
N LEU A 73 -6.38 12.41 -1.39
CA LEU A 73 -6.83 12.07 -0.04
C LEU A 73 -7.95 13.01 0.40
N HIS A 74 -7.76 14.32 0.18
CA HIS A 74 -8.75 15.33 0.52
C HIS A 74 -10.05 15.12 -0.24
N TRP A 75 -9.98 14.77 -1.53
CA TRP A 75 -11.13 14.45 -2.35
C TRP A 75 -11.95 13.28 -1.79
N ASN A 76 -11.30 12.16 -1.44
CA ASN A 76 -11.99 10.97 -0.95
C ASN A 76 -12.80 11.25 0.31
N VAL A 77 -12.21 11.96 1.27
CA VAL A 77 -12.89 12.33 2.51
C VAL A 77 -14.01 13.33 2.26
N ARG A 78 -13.82 14.30 1.36
CA ARG A 78 -14.90 15.23 0.98
C ARG A 78 -16.09 14.48 0.37
N GLN A 79 -15.82 13.50 -0.50
CA GLN A 79 -16.85 12.64 -1.08
C GLN A 79 -17.52 11.76 -0.02
N ALA A 80 -16.76 11.24 0.94
CA ALA A 80 -17.30 10.46 2.05
C ALA A 80 -18.21 11.31 2.95
N LEU A 81 -17.81 12.53 3.29
CA LEU A 81 -18.64 13.48 4.04
C LEU A 81 -19.92 13.84 3.28
N PHE A 82 -19.81 14.12 1.98
CA PHE A 82 -20.97 14.42 1.14
C PHE A 82 -21.96 13.25 1.06
N LYS A 83 -21.46 12.01 1.02
CA LYS A 83 -22.31 10.81 0.99
C LYS A 83 -22.88 10.42 2.35
N ALA A 84 -22.14 10.66 3.43
CA ALA A 84 -22.58 10.38 4.79
C ALA A 84 -23.63 11.39 5.28
N CYS A 85 -23.65 12.59 4.70
CA CYS A 85 -24.52 13.67 5.13
C CYS A 85 -25.65 13.89 4.11
N GLU A 86 -26.89 13.59 4.50
CA GLU A 86 -28.07 13.93 3.69
C GLU A 86 -28.24 15.46 3.56
N ASP A 87 -27.84 16.20 4.59
CA ASP A 87 -27.86 17.66 4.65
C ASP A 87 -26.43 18.19 4.81
N CYS A 88 -25.85 18.70 3.72
CA CYS A 88 -24.46 19.17 3.66
C CYS A 88 -24.11 20.26 4.69
N THR A 89 -25.09 20.92 5.31
CA THR A 89 -24.83 21.91 6.37
C THR A 89 -24.40 21.26 7.69
N LYS A 90 -24.71 19.97 7.89
CA LYS A 90 -24.44 19.20 9.11
C LYS A 90 -23.21 18.30 9.03
N TRP A 91 -22.35 18.52 8.02
CA TRP A 91 -21.17 17.68 7.76
C TRP A 91 -20.26 17.51 8.97
N PHE A 92 -20.18 18.52 9.85
CA PHE A 92 -19.36 18.51 11.07
C PHE A 92 -19.71 17.34 12.00
N TRP A 93 -20.99 16.99 12.15
CA TRP A 93 -21.42 15.87 13.00
C TRP A 93 -20.94 14.51 12.48
N PHE A 94 -20.75 14.40 11.17
CA PHE A 94 -20.26 13.20 10.51
C PHE A 94 -18.73 13.21 10.35
N PHE A 95 -18.05 14.29 10.71
CA PHE A 95 -16.61 14.43 10.50
C PHE A 95 -15.82 13.28 11.14
N PHE A 96 -15.97 13.08 12.45
CA PHE A 96 -15.25 12.03 13.18
C PHE A 96 -15.67 10.61 12.75
N HIS A 97 -16.95 10.41 12.40
CA HIS A 97 -17.44 9.15 11.86
C HIS A 97 -16.76 8.80 10.54
N VAL A 98 -16.60 9.79 9.65
CA VAL A 98 -15.90 9.61 8.37
C VAL A 98 -14.41 9.43 8.57
N MET A 99 -13.76 10.19 9.46
CA MET A 99 -12.32 9.99 9.75
C MET A 99 -12.06 8.58 10.26
N TRP A 100 -12.84 8.14 11.25
CA TRP A 100 -12.70 6.81 11.81
C TRP A 100 -12.94 5.73 10.75
N SER A 101 -13.98 5.89 9.92
CA SER A 101 -14.25 4.98 8.80
C SER A 101 -13.09 4.93 7.78
N ASP A 102 -12.50 6.07 7.44
CA ASP A 102 -11.36 6.14 6.51
C ASP A 102 -10.11 5.44 7.08
N HIS A 103 -9.85 5.59 8.38
CA HIS A 103 -8.73 4.96 9.08
C HIS A 103 -8.84 3.44 9.15
N ILE A 104 -10.05 2.89 9.33
CA ILE A 104 -10.27 1.45 9.45
C ILE A 104 -10.51 0.75 8.11
N THR A 105 -10.92 1.50 7.07
CA THR A 105 -11.24 0.92 5.76
C THR A 105 -9.98 0.50 5.01
N ILE A 106 -9.99 -0.71 4.45
CA ILE A 106 -8.88 -1.23 3.64
C ILE A 106 -8.78 -0.44 2.33
N TRP A 107 -7.62 0.15 2.08
CA TRP A 107 -7.35 0.83 0.82
C TRP A 107 -6.89 -0.16 -0.24
N GLN A 108 -7.52 -0.15 -1.42
CA GLN A 108 -7.17 -1.06 -2.53
C GLN A 108 -5.69 -0.99 -2.96
N LYS A 109 -5.03 0.16 -2.78
CA LYS A 109 -3.61 0.34 -3.13
C LYS A 109 -2.66 -0.39 -2.19
N PHE A 110 -2.97 -0.38 -0.89
CA PHE A 110 -2.08 -0.91 0.15
C PHE A 110 -2.52 -2.28 0.65
N TRP A 111 -3.75 -2.72 0.31
CA TRP A 111 -4.36 -3.96 0.76
C TRP A 111 -4.47 -4.09 2.30
N CYS A 112 -4.30 -2.98 3.01
CA CYS A 112 -4.48 -2.83 4.44
C CYS A 112 -5.11 -1.46 4.73
N SER A 113 -5.60 -1.29 5.95
CA SER A 113 -6.15 -0.02 6.42
C SER A 113 -5.04 0.92 6.89
N PRO A 114 -5.21 2.25 6.81
CA PRO A 114 -4.27 3.21 7.37
C PRO A 114 -3.95 2.94 8.84
N TYR A 115 -4.95 2.55 9.65
CA TYR A 115 -4.74 2.17 11.04
C TYR A 115 -3.74 1.02 11.16
N PHE A 116 -3.95 -0.07 10.41
CA PHE A 116 -3.05 -1.23 10.41
C PHE A 116 -1.63 -0.88 9.94
N MET A 117 -1.49 0.02 8.96
CA MET A 117 -0.17 0.44 8.48
C MET A 117 0.66 1.13 9.57
N VAL A 118 0.02 1.80 10.53
CA VAL A 118 0.69 2.56 11.59
C VAL A 118 0.88 1.72 12.84
N THR A 119 -0.17 1.01 13.26
CA THR A 119 -0.17 0.28 14.54
C THR A 119 0.30 -1.17 14.40
N GLY A 120 0.30 -1.72 13.17
CA GLY A 120 0.53 -3.14 12.92
C GLY A 120 -0.61 -4.05 13.40
N ALA A 121 -1.71 -3.49 13.89
CA ALA A 121 -2.86 -4.21 14.43
C ALA A 121 -4.16 -3.77 13.74
N HIS A 122 -5.13 -4.68 13.65
CA HIS A 122 -6.47 -4.32 13.18
C HIS A 122 -7.24 -3.59 14.29
N PRO A 123 -7.99 -2.53 13.96
CA PRO A 123 -8.80 -1.83 14.96
C PRO A 123 -9.97 -2.71 15.39
N THR A 124 -10.26 -2.78 16.69
CA THR A 124 -11.47 -3.44 17.20
C THR A 124 -12.68 -2.55 16.89
N LEU A 125 -13.59 -3.04 16.07
CA LEU A 125 -14.82 -2.32 15.75
C LEU A 125 -15.90 -2.60 16.80
N PRO A 126 -16.83 -1.67 17.05
CA PRO A 126 -18.00 -1.93 17.88
C PRO A 126 -18.80 -3.13 17.36
N LEU A 127 -18.85 -3.34 16.05
CA LEU A 127 -19.46 -4.54 15.50
C LEU A 127 -18.69 -5.80 15.87
N ASP A 128 -17.34 -5.78 15.88
CA ASP A 128 -16.54 -6.91 16.35
C ASP A 128 -16.82 -7.23 17.82
N LEU A 129 -17.07 -6.20 18.64
CA LEU A 129 -17.43 -6.36 20.05
C LEU A 129 -18.86 -6.93 20.22
N VAL A 130 -19.81 -6.46 19.41
CA VAL A 130 -21.20 -6.95 19.39
C VAL A 130 -21.26 -8.39 18.85
N GLU A 131 -20.56 -8.70 17.76
CA GLU A 131 -20.45 -10.06 17.25
C GLU A 131 -19.77 -10.98 18.26
N ALA A 132 -18.69 -10.53 18.92
CA ALA A 132 -18.05 -11.30 19.99
C ALA A 132 -19.01 -11.57 21.17
N THR A 133 -19.92 -10.63 21.50
CA THR A 133 -20.94 -10.83 22.53
C THR A 133 -22.10 -11.70 22.06
N TRP A 134 -22.45 -11.71 20.77
CA TRP A 134 -23.51 -12.57 20.21
C TRP A 134 -23.05 -14.01 19.97
N LEU A 135 -21.77 -14.21 19.69
CA LEU A 135 -21.17 -15.52 19.43
C LEU A 135 -21.02 -16.37 20.71
N ILE A 136 -21.23 -15.78 21.88
CA ILE A 136 -21.01 -16.40 23.18
C ILE A 136 -22.28 -16.25 24.02
N GLU A 137 -23.00 -17.35 24.23
CA GLU A 137 -24.19 -17.39 25.09
C GLU A 137 -23.83 -17.10 26.53
N LEU A 138 -24.43 -16.05 27.12
CA LEU A 138 -24.17 -15.68 28.51
C LEU A 138 -24.44 -16.87 29.46
N PRO A 139 -23.56 -17.13 30.44
CA PRO A 139 -23.84 -18.13 31.46
C PRO A 139 -25.02 -17.69 32.33
N GLU A 140 -25.83 -18.65 32.76
CA GLU A 140 -27.03 -18.41 33.57
C GLU A 140 -26.73 -17.91 35.00
N GLY A 141 -25.45 -17.91 35.41
CA GLY A 141 -25.02 -17.47 36.74
C GLY A 141 -23.50 -17.30 36.84
N PRO A 142 -22.99 -16.91 38.03
CA PRO A 142 -21.56 -16.76 38.28
C PRO A 142 -20.85 -18.11 38.12
N LEU A 143 -19.82 -18.14 37.26
CA LEU A 143 -19.01 -19.32 37.00
C LEU A 143 -17.86 -19.41 38.03
N SER A 144 -17.48 -20.65 38.39
CA SER A 144 -16.19 -20.89 39.05
C SER A 144 -15.02 -20.52 38.11
N THR A 145 -13.81 -20.40 38.65
CA THR A 145 -12.64 -20.00 37.85
C THR A 145 -12.34 -21.00 36.73
N GLU A 146 -12.48 -22.30 37.01
CA GLU A 146 -12.29 -23.38 36.04
C GLU A 146 -13.35 -23.34 34.94
N GLU A 147 -14.61 -23.12 35.29
CA GLU A 147 -15.71 -23.01 34.34
C GLU A 147 -15.60 -21.77 33.46
N LEU A 148 -15.12 -20.64 34.01
CA LEU A 148 -14.82 -19.43 33.25
C LEU A 148 -13.72 -19.67 32.22
N ILE A 149 -12.65 -20.37 32.60
CA ILE A 149 -11.56 -20.73 31.68
C ILE A 149 -12.09 -21.64 30.56
N ALA A 150 -12.88 -22.66 30.88
CA ALA A 150 -13.49 -23.55 29.90
C ALA A 150 -14.50 -22.84 28.98
N TYR A 151 -15.24 -21.87 29.50
CA TYR A 151 -16.17 -21.03 28.74
C TYR A 151 -15.42 -20.14 27.74
N CYS A 152 -14.37 -19.44 28.20
CA CYS A 152 -13.51 -18.63 27.33
C CYS A 152 -12.82 -19.47 26.25
N ALA A 153 -12.34 -20.68 26.58
CA ALA A 153 -11.73 -21.58 25.60
C ALA A 153 -12.70 -22.00 24.49
N ARG A 154 -13.97 -22.31 24.85
CA ARG A 154 -15.01 -22.66 23.87
C ARG A 154 -15.38 -21.48 22.97
N ALA A 155 -15.47 -20.28 23.53
CA ALA A 155 -15.71 -19.05 22.78
C ALA A 155 -14.61 -18.80 21.72
N LEU A 156 -13.34 -18.89 22.14
CA LEU A 156 -12.19 -18.73 21.25
C LEU A 156 -12.16 -19.78 20.14
N ALA A 157 -12.50 -21.04 20.45
CA ALA A 157 -12.56 -22.11 19.47
C ALA A 157 -13.65 -21.88 18.40
N LYS A 158 -14.86 -21.48 18.81
CA LYS A 158 -15.96 -21.15 17.87
C LYS A 158 -15.61 -19.97 16.97
N HIS A 159 -14.95 -18.94 17.50
CA HIS A 159 -14.50 -17.77 16.73
C HIS A 159 -13.56 -18.15 15.58
N HIS A 160 -12.58 -19.03 15.83
CA HIS A 160 -11.64 -19.46 14.79
C HIS A 160 -12.34 -20.17 13.62
N GLN A 161 -13.35 -21.00 13.91
CA GLN A 161 -14.11 -21.72 12.89
C GLN A 161 -14.93 -20.77 12.01
N HIS A 162 -15.67 -19.84 12.61
CA HIS A 162 -16.47 -18.86 11.86
C HIS A 162 -15.62 -17.91 11.01
N VAL A 163 -14.47 -17.45 11.53
CA VAL A 163 -13.53 -16.63 10.76
C VAL A 163 -12.98 -17.39 9.54
N LYS A 164 -12.69 -18.68 9.69
CA LYS A 164 -12.24 -19.53 8.57
C LYS A 164 -13.33 -19.66 7.50
N GLU A 165 -14.57 -19.88 7.90
CA GLU A 165 -15.72 -19.97 6.99
C GLU A 165 -16.00 -18.64 6.26
N MET A 166 -15.94 -17.50 6.95
CA MET A 166 -16.03 -16.17 6.33
C MET A 166 -14.91 -15.95 5.32
N ARG A 167 -13.67 -16.31 5.67
CA ARG A 167 -12.52 -16.18 4.78
C ARG A 167 -12.68 -16.98 3.49
N GLU A 168 -13.21 -18.20 3.57
CA GLU A 168 -13.52 -19.02 2.40
C GLU A 168 -14.63 -18.42 1.55
N ARG A 169 -15.67 -17.84 2.17
CA ARG A 169 -16.76 -17.16 1.45
C ARG A 169 -16.24 -15.96 0.66
N VAL A 170 -15.49 -15.06 1.31
CA VAL A 170 -14.89 -13.89 0.68
C VAL A 170 -13.95 -14.28 -0.46
N ARG A 171 -13.19 -15.38 -0.32
CA ARG A 171 -12.36 -15.91 -1.41
C ARG A 171 -13.19 -16.32 -2.62
N LYS A 172 -14.29 -17.05 -2.41
CA LYS A 172 -15.21 -17.45 -3.48
C LYS A 172 -15.83 -16.24 -4.16
N ASP A 173 -16.29 -15.26 -3.38
CA ASP A 173 -16.91 -14.03 -3.90
C ASP A 173 -15.91 -13.23 -4.74
N LYS A 174 -14.65 -13.10 -4.28
CA LYS A 174 -13.58 -12.47 -5.07
C LYS A 174 -13.33 -13.18 -6.39
N LEU A 175 -13.30 -14.52 -6.37
CA LEU A 175 -13.08 -15.30 -7.59
C LEU A 175 -14.23 -15.08 -8.59
N GLN A 176 -15.47 -15.14 -8.11
CA GLN A 176 -16.65 -14.86 -8.93
C GLN A 176 -16.64 -13.43 -9.48
N TRP A 177 -16.25 -12.44 -8.68
CA TRP A 177 -16.16 -11.06 -9.14
C TRP A 177 -15.10 -10.89 -10.23
N VAL A 178 -13.90 -11.47 -10.08
CA VAL A 178 -12.85 -11.43 -11.11
C VAL A 178 -13.33 -12.07 -12.41
N LEU A 179 -14.01 -13.21 -12.34
CA LEU A 179 -14.58 -13.89 -13.50
C LEU A 179 -15.64 -13.01 -14.20
N LYS A 180 -16.59 -12.46 -13.43
CA LYS A 180 -17.63 -11.58 -13.94
C LYS A 180 -17.05 -10.30 -14.55
N PHE A 181 -16.05 -9.70 -13.90
CA PHE A 181 -15.36 -8.52 -14.41
C PHE A 181 -14.64 -8.81 -15.74
N ALA A 182 -13.97 -9.95 -15.85
CA ALA A 182 -13.32 -10.37 -17.09
C ALA A 182 -14.33 -10.60 -18.23
N GLU A 183 -15.51 -11.11 -17.92
CA GLU A 183 -16.60 -11.33 -18.88
C GLU A 183 -17.24 -10.01 -19.34
N GLU A 184 -17.59 -9.12 -18.40
CA GLU A 184 -18.16 -7.80 -18.68
C GLU A 184 -17.18 -6.91 -19.47
N HIS A 185 -15.88 -7.02 -19.18
CA HIS A 185 -14.84 -6.22 -19.82
C HIS A 185 -14.08 -6.96 -20.93
N LYS A 186 -14.61 -8.08 -21.43
CA LYS A 186 -13.96 -8.92 -22.46
C LYS A 186 -13.57 -8.15 -23.73
N ASN A 187 -14.35 -7.13 -24.10
CA ASN A 187 -14.10 -6.29 -25.27
C ASN A 187 -13.05 -5.19 -25.02
N SER A 188 -12.87 -4.79 -23.74
CA SER A 188 -11.95 -3.73 -23.31
C SER A 188 -10.58 -4.30 -22.94
N ILE A 189 -10.55 -5.47 -22.29
CA ILE A 189 -9.35 -6.22 -21.93
C ILE A 189 -8.80 -6.87 -23.21
N LYS A 190 -7.89 -6.17 -23.88
CA LYS A 190 -7.15 -6.68 -25.03
C LYS A 190 -5.76 -7.14 -24.58
N ASP A 191 -5.54 -8.45 -24.59
CA ASP A 191 -4.21 -9.01 -24.37
C ASP A 191 -3.36 -8.85 -25.62
N PHE A 192 -2.55 -7.79 -25.64
CA PHE A 192 -1.53 -7.62 -26.68
C PHE A 192 -0.32 -8.49 -26.35
N ASN A 193 -0.22 -9.64 -27.00
CA ASN A 193 0.92 -10.53 -26.92
C ASN A 193 1.92 -10.20 -28.03
N PHE A 194 2.84 -9.29 -27.75
CA PHE A 194 3.94 -8.96 -28.66
C PHE A 194 5.02 -10.02 -28.63
N ARG A 195 5.47 -10.44 -29.80
CA ARG A 195 6.62 -11.33 -29.96
C ARG A 195 7.91 -10.51 -29.89
N PRO A 196 9.04 -11.14 -29.55
CA PRO A 196 10.33 -10.49 -29.72
C PRO A 196 10.52 -10.02 -31.17
N LEU A 197 11.15 -8.86 -31.32
CA LEU A 197 11.34 -8.10 -32.56
C LEU A 197 10.10 -7.36 -33.10
N ASP A 198 8.93 -7.44 -32.45
CA ASP A 198 7.77 -6.64 -32.86
C ASP A 198 8.00 -5.14 -32.62
N LEU A 199 7.53 -4.32 -33.57
CA LEU A 199 7.52 -2.88 -33.44
C LEU A 199 6.32 -2.41 -32.61
N VAL A 200 6.61 -1.63 -31.58
CA VAL A 200 5.63 -1.12 -30.62
C VAL A 200 5.86 0.36 -30.34
N LEU A 201 4.79 1.05 -29.97
CA LEU A 201 4.81 2.38 -29.40
C LEU A 201 4.69 2.28 -27.89
N VAL A 202 5.43 3.13 -27.17
CA VAL A 202 5.33 3.21 -25.72
C VAL A 202 4.62 4.49 -25.33
N LYS A 203 3.46 4.36 -24.70
CA LYS A 203 2.65 5.47 -24.22
C LYS A 203 3.42 6.30 -23.18
N ASN A 204 3.44 7.61 -23.40
CA ASN A 204 4.01 8.57 -22.46
C ASN A 204 2.96 8.84 -21.36
N MET A 205 3.26 8.47 -20.11
CA MET A 205 2.29 8.65 -19.01
C MET A 205 2.23 10.11 -18.53
N ILE A 206 3.23 10.93 -18.87
CA ILE A 206 3.29 12.33 -18.44
C ILE A 206 2.16 13.15 -19.09
N THR A 207 1.79 12.81 -20.33
CA THR A 207 0.73 13.47 -21.11
C THR A 207 -0.68 13.16 -20.62
N GLU A 208 -0.90 12.06 -19.87
CA GLU A 208 -2.20 11.77 -19.26
C GLU A 208 -2.42 12.51 -17.94
N SER A 209 -1.36 12.82 -17.21
CA SER A 209 -1.45 13.38 -15.86
C SER A 209 -1.28 14.90 -15.76
N SER A 210 -0.96 15.60 -16.85
CA SER A 210 -0.66 17.03 -16.81
C SER A 210 -1.29 17.83 -17.95
N HIS A 211 -1.98 18.93 -17.61
CA HIS A 211 -2.62 19.82 -18.59
C HIS A 211 -1.61 20.62 -19.45
N SER A 212 -0.39 20.82 -18.95
CA SER A 212 0.70 21.51 -19.65
C SER A 212 1.46 20.63 -20.64
N ALA A 213 1.35 19.30 -20.55
CA ALA A 213 2.02 18.37 -21.45
C ALA A 213 1.26 18.11 -22.76
N LYS A 214 0.19 18.86 -23.06
CA LYS A 214 -0.58 18.72 -24.32
C LYS A 214 0.30 18.83 -25.58
N MET A 215 1.45 19.52 -25.49
CA MET A 215 2.39 19.68 -26.60
C MET A 215 3.48 18.59 -26.67
N LEU A 216 3.56 17.67 -25.70
CA LEU A 216 4.50 16.55 -25.75
C LEU A 216 3.93 15.38 -26.56
N PRO A 217 4.78 14.59 -27.22
CA PRO A 217 4.32 13.41 -27.94
C PRO A 217 3.71 12.39 -26.98
N TYR A 218 2.49 11.96 -27.33
CA TYR A 218 1.69 11.01 -26.54
C TYR A 218 2.27 9.59 -26.56
N PHE A 219 3.03 9.26 -27.61
CA PHE A 219 3.76 8.01 -27.75
C PHE A 219 5.23 8.30 -27.98
N HIS A 220 6.10 7.55 -27.30
CA HIS A 220 7.49 7.41 -27.72
C HIS A 220 7.53 6.52 -28.96
N GLY A 221 8.40 6.90 -29.90
CA GLY A 221 8.45 6.39 -31.27
C GLY A 221 8.56 4.87 -31.41
N PRO A 222 8.73 4.37 -32.65
CA PRO A 222 8.80 2.93 -32.87
C PRO A 222 9.96 2.32 -32.07
N MET A 223 9.61 1.39 -31.18
CA MET A 223 10.53 0.60 -30.37
C MET A 223 10.38 -0.87 -30.71
N VAL A 224 11.43 -1.64 -30.46
CA VAL A 224 11.48 -3.08 -30.72
C VAL A 224 11.31 -3.81 -29.39
N VAL A 225 10.39 -4.78 -29.34
CA VAL A 225 10.23 -5.66 -28.17
C VAL A 225 11.39 -6.64 -28.13
N ILE A 226 12.07 -6.74 -26.99
CA ILE A 226 13.21 -7.66 -26.83
C ILE A 226 12.75 -8.94 -26.15
N THR A 227 12.02 -8.81 -25.03
CA THR A 227 11.48 -9.95 -24.31
C THR A 227 10.36 -9.52 -23.37
N LYS A 228 9.47 -10.47 -23.07
CA LYS A 228 8.47 -10.37 -22.00
C LYS A 228 9.05 -10.96 -20.71
N THR A 229 8.76 -10.34 -19.57
CA THR A 229 9.15 -10.82 -18.24
C THR A 229 8.07 -11.76 -17.66
N LYS A 230 8.41 -12.59 -16.66
CA LYS A 230 7.44 -13.49 -15.99
C LYS A 230 6.24 -12.74 -15.39
N GLY A 231 6.41 -11.48 -15.00
CA GLY A 231 5.35 -10.61 -14.49
C GLY A 231 4.56 -9.85 -15.57
N GLY A 232 4.69 -10.22 -16.84
CA GLY A 232 3.91 -9.64 -17.95
C GLY A 232 4.51 -8.38 -18.59
N ASN A 233 5.44 -7.67 -17.94
CA ASN A 233 6.04 -6.44 -18.48
C ASN A 233 6.98 -6.72 -19.67
N HIS A 234 7.09 -5.76 -20.58
CA HIS A 234 7.95 -5.83 -21.76
C HIS A 234 9.25 -5.04 -21.54
N ILE A 235 10.35 -5.59 -22.07
CA ILE A 235 11.62 -4.88 -22.25
C ILE A 235 11.69 -4.46 -23.72
N VAL A 236 11.95 -3.18 -23.95
CA VAL A 236 11.95 -2.57 -25.30
C VAL A 236 13.26 -1.85 -25.56
N ALA A 237 13.69 -1.82 -26.82
CA ALA A 237 14.83 -1.06 -27.30
C ALA A 237 14.40 -0.05 -28.35
N LYS A 238 15.15 1.05 -28.46
CA LYS A 238 15.04 1.99 -29.58
C LYS A 238 15.63 1.36 -30.85
N LEU A 239 15.26 1.87 -32.02
CA LEU A 239 15.77 1.42 -33.32
C LEU A 239 17.29 1.55 -33.48
N ASN A 240 17.94 2.42 -32.70
CA ASN A 240 19.39 2.56 -32.63
C ASN A 240 20.05 1.53 -31.68
N ARG A 241 19.35 0.44 -31.34
CA ARG A 241 19.81 -0.65 -30.47
C ARG A 241 20.06 -0.26 -29.01
N SER A 242 19.68 0.95 -28.60
CA SER A 242 19.79 1.40 -27.21
C SER A 242 18.61 0.88 -26.37
N PHE A 243 18.90 0.34 -25.18
CA PHE A 243 17.90 -0.19 -24.26
C PHE A 243 17.08 0.90 -23.60
N TRP A 244 15.78 0.64 -23.45
CA TRP A 244 14.97 1.35 -22.48
C TRP A 244 15.24 0.75 -21.10
N GLN A 245 15.86 1.53 -20.21
CA GLN A 245 16.37 1.05 -18.91
C GLN A 245 15.27 0.51 -17.98
N THR A 246 14.02 0.94 -18.16
CA THR A 246 12.90 0.57 -17.27
C THR A 246 11.97 -0.47 -17.91
N ARG A 247 11.38 -1.36 -17.09
CA ARG A 247 10.33 -2.27 -17.57
C ARG A 247 9.10 -1.47 -18.00
N VAL A 248 8.54 -1.80 -19.15
CA VAL A 248 7.33 -1.16 -19.67
C VAL A 248 6.12 -2.04 -19.36
N ALA A 249 5.17 -1.49 -18.61
CA ALA A 249 3.92 -2.18 -18.29
C ALA A 249 3.09 -2.45 -19.56
N VAL A 250 2.40 -3.59 -19.60
CA VAL A 250 1.65 -4.07 -20.79
C VAL A 250 0.71 -3.00 -21.35
N PHE A 251 -0.06 -2.33 -20.50
CA PHE A 251 -1.04 -1.31 -20.92
C PHE A 251 -0.41 -0.05 -21.56
N ARG A 252 0.91 0.14 -21.43
CA ARG A 252 1.65 1.23 -22.07
C ARG A 252 2.16 0.87 -23.46
N VAL A 253 2.13 -0.41 -23.83
CA VAL A 253 2.67 -0.89 -25.11
C VAL A 253 1.53 -1.01 -26.10
N VAL A 254 1.66 -0.34 -27.25
CA VAL A 254 0.67 -0.34 -28.34
C VAL A 254 1.35 -0.80 -29.61
N SER A 255 0.65 -1.54 -30.49
CA SER A 255 1.22 -1.98 -31.76
C SER A 255 1.59 -0.80 -32.66
N TYR A 256 2.78 -0.86 -33.27
CA TYR A 256 3.18 0.09 -34.31
C TYR A 256 2.74 -0.41 -35.68
N ARG A 257 1.89 0.34 -36.38
CA ARG A 257 1.46 0.00 -37.75
C ARG A 257 2.43 0.62 -38.76
N ALA A 258 3.42 -0.15 -39.19
CA ALA A 258 4.38 0.29 -40.20
C ALA A 258 3.76 0.27 -41.61
N GLN A 259 4.00 1.31 -42.42
CA GLN A 259 3.56 1.36 -43.83
C GLN A 259 4.47 0.55 -44.78
N ARG A 260 5.68 0.20 -44.33
CA ARG A 260 6.64 -0.68 -45.01
C ARG A 260 7.19 -1.66 -43.98
N GLN A 261 7.33 -2.92 -44.34
CA GLN A 261 7.98 -3.91 -43.48
C GLN A 261 9.48 -3.59 -43.40
N LEU A 262 9.95 -3.28 -42.20
CA LEU A 262 11.38 -3.27 -41.90
C LEU A 262 11.80 -4.72 -41.68
N GLU A 263 12.69 -5.23 -42.53
CA GLU A 263 13.35 -6.51 -42.34
C GLU A 263 14.32 -6.41 -41.16
N LEU A 264 13.77 -6.47 -39.94
CA LEU A 264 14.57 -6.66 -38.74
C LEU A 264 15.11 -8.10 -38.83
N SER A 265 16.41 -8.23 -39.09
CA SER A 265 17.13 -9.50 -39.22
C SER A 265 16.64 -10.51 -38.18
N GLN A 266 16.36 -11.75 -38.62
CA GLN A 266 15.63 -12.78 -37.85
C GLN A 266 16.29 -13.25 -36.53
N CYS A 267 17.42 -12.65 -36.13
CA CYS A 267 18.21 -13.06 -34.98
C CYS A 267 18.40 -11.89 -34.00
N LEU A 268 17.79 -12.01 -32.82
CA LEU A 268 17.92 -11.08 -31.67
C LEU A 268 19.37 -10.82 -31.26
N GLU A 269 20.23 -11.83 -31.42
CA GLU A 269 21.65 -11.83 -31.05
C GLU A 269 22.52 -10.98 -31.99
N GLN A 270 22.07 -10.74 -33.23
CA GLN A 270 22.77 -9.89 -34.20
C GLN A 270 22.29 -8.43 -34.14
N TRP A 271 21.14 -8.19 -33.52
CA TRP A 271 20.47 -6.89 -33.49
C TRP A 271 20.86 -6.01 -32.31
N VAL A 272 21.52 -6.59 -31.32
CA VAL A 272 21.86 -5.93 -30.08
C VAL A 272 23.32 -6.22 -29.81
N ASP A 273 24.13 -5.17 -29.59
CA ASP A 273 25.53 -5.31 -29.14
C ASP A 273 25.58 -5.72 -27.66
N ILE A 274 24.92 -6.84 -27.33
CA ILE A 274 24.94 -7.44 -26.02
C ILE A 274 25.40 -8.88 -26.15
N THR A 275 26.50 -9.16 -25.45
CA THR A 275 26.97 -10.51 -25.16
C THR A 275 25.85 -11.30 -24.47
N PRO A 276 25.60 -12.56 -24.85
CA PRO A 276 24.56 -13.39 -24.24
C PRO A 276 24.70 -13.49 -22.71
N GLU A 277 25.90 -13.32 -22.16
CA GLU A 277 26.13 -13.21 -20.70
C GLU A 277 25.40 -12.01 -20.08
N LYS A 278 25.42 -10.83 -20.71
CA LYS A 278 24.80 -9.60 -20.17
C LYS A 278 23.28 -9.56 -20.38
N LEU A 279 22.76 -10.26 -21.39
CA LEU A 279 21.33 -10.57 -21.50
C LEU A 279 20.88 -11.55 -20.42
N LYS A 280 21.72 -12.54 -20.07
CA LYS A 280 21.48 -13.48 -18.98
C LYS A 280 21.58 -12.79 -17.62
N GLU A 281 22.55 -11.91 -17.44
CA GLU A 281 22.76 -11.10 -16.25
C GLU A 281 21.64 -10.07 -16.05
N LEU A 282 21.19 -9.37 -17.11
CA LEU A 282 19.98 -8.55 -17.06
C LEU A 282 18.73 -9.40 -16.79
N ARG A 283 18.64 -10.60 -17.37
CA ARG A 283 17.53 -11.52 -17.11
C ARG A 283 17.54 -12.02 -15.66
N GLU A 284 18.70 -12.24 -15.04
CA GLU A 284 18.90 -12.71 -13.67
C GLU A 284 18.79 -11.57 -12.63
N GLU A 285 19.42 -10.41 -12.85
CA GLU A 285 19.25 -9.19 -12.04
C GLU A 285 17.81 -8.70 -12.05
N LEU A 286 17.11 -8.79 -13.19
CA LEU A 286 15.71 -8.41 -13.30
C LEU A 286 14.74 -9.55 -12.90
N GLN A 287 15.24 -10.78 -12.69
CA GLN A 287 14.50 -11.89 -12.08
C GLN A 287 14.63 -11.96 -10.56
N LYS A 288 15.58 -11.24 -9.95
CA LYS A 288 15.56 -11.08 -8.49
C LYS A 288 14.17 -10.57 -8.11
N PRO A 289 13.38 -11.33 -7.33
CA PRO A 289 12.22 -10.74 -6.70
C PRO A 289 12.74 -9.53 -5.93
N THR A 290 12.04 -8.40 -5.97
CA THR A 290 12.23 -7.40 -4.92
C THR A 290 12.17 -8.19 -3.62
N ARG A 291 13.30 -8.34 -2.91
CA ARG A 291 13.38 -9.04 -1.64
C ARG A 291 12.63 -8.18 -0.62
N ASN A 292 11.31 -8.26 -0.69
CA ASN A 292 10.42 -8.29 0.45
C ASN A 292 9.69 -9.64 0.35
N ALA A 293 10.48 -10.73 0.31
CA ALA A 293 10.01 -11.96 0.90
C ALA A 293 9.98 -11.67 2.39
N VAL A 294 8.83 -11.17 2.87
CA VAL A 294 8.47 -11.36 4.27
C VAL A 294 8.55 -12.86 4.45
N LEU A 295 9.56 -13.31 5.22
CA LEU A 295 9.53 -14.65 5.80
C LEU A 295 8.13 -14.79 6.40
N ASP A 296 7.39 -15.80 5.97
CA ASP A 296 6.15 -16.16 6.59
C ASP A 296 6.48 -16.56 8.03
N LEU A 297 6.41 -15.60 8.95
CA LEU A 297 6.58 -15.77 10.39
C LEU A 297 5.31 -16.41 10.96
N SER A 298 4.84 -17.48 10.33
CA SER A 298 3.88 -18.36 10.95
C SER A 298 4.54 -18.97 12.20
N PHE A 299 3.85 -18.89 13.33
CA PHE A 299 4.31 -19.32 14.66
C PHE A 299 4.72 -20.81 14.76
N GLY A 300 4.62 -21.59 13.67
CA GLY A 300 4.95 -23.02 13.66
C GLY A 300 6.44 -23.36 13.77
N SER A 301 7.34 -22.37 13.69
CA SER A 301 8.80 -22.61 13.74
C SER A 301 9.47 -22.23 15.07
N ILE A 302 8.72 -21.70 16.04
CA ILE A 302 9.26 -21.37 17.36
C ILE A 302 9.01 -22.57 18.28
N ARG A 303 10.02 -23.41 18.47
CA ARG A 303 10.02 -24.40 19.56
C ARG A 303 10.28 -23.67 20.87
N LEU A 304 9.22 -23.33 21.59
CA LEU A 304 9.32 -22.84 22.97
C LEU A 304 9.58 -24.06 23.86
N HIS A 305 10.72 -24.04 24.56
CA HIS A 305 11.24 -25.03 25.52
C HIS A 305 12.01 -26.23 24.95
N GLU A 306 13.34 -26.11 24.96
CA GLU A 306 14.19 -27.22 25.40
C GLU A 306 14.46 -27.02 26.91
N PRO A 307 14.24 -28.02 27.78
CA PRO A 307 14.69 -27.95 29.15
C PRO A 307 16.22 -27.93 29.18
N LEU A 308 16.80 -26.91 29.78
CA LEU A 308 18.20 -26.98 30.22
C LEU A 308 18.24 -27.96 31.40
N ASP A 309 18.72 -29.18 31.14
CA ASP A 309 19.16 -30.10 32.18
C ASP A 309 20.35 -29.46 32.91
N TYR A 310 20.08 -28.77 34.02
CA TYR A 310 21.08 -28.45 35.02
C TYR A 310 21.06 -29.56 36.06
N ASP A 311 21.93 -30.54 35.87
CA ASP A 311 22.21 -31.58 36.84
C ASP A 311 23.69 -31.50 37.22
N ILE A 312 24.02 -30.71 38.24
CA ILE A 312 25.28 -30.86 38.98
C ILE A 312 25.00 -30.79 40.48
N LYS A 313 24.82 -32.01 41.00
CA LYS A 313 25.15 -32.52 42.34
C LYS A 313 26.13 -31.68 43.17
N GLY A 314 25.71 -31.40 44.40
CA GLY A 314 26.47 -31.70 45.63
C GLY A 314 27.68 -30.83 45.97
N LEU A 315 27.53 -29.98 46.99
CA LEU A 315 28.56 -29.86 48.02
C LEU A 315 27.88 -29.61 49.38
N ASP A 316 27.93 -30.65 50.20
CA ASP A 316 27.71 -30.63 51.63
C ASP A 316 28.97 -30.08 52.33
N ASN A 317 28.78 -29.39 53.46
CA ASN A 317 29.64 -29.32 54.66
C ASN A 317 29.53 -27.97 55.41
N SER A 318 28.63 -27.99 56.40
CA SER A 318 28.79 -27.62 57.82
C SER A 318 29.09 -26.18 58.30
N PRO A 319 28.63 -25.82 59.53
CA PRO A 319 28.71 -24.47 60.11
C PRO A 319 29.76 -24.33 61.23
N GLU A 320 30.45 -23.20 61.28
CA GLU A 320 31.11 -22.58 62.46
C GLU A 320 31.11 -21.07 62.16
N SER A 321 30.77 -20.12 63.02
CA SER A 321 30.58 -20.01 64.47
C SER A 321 29.77 -18.75 64.76
#